data_AF-E3KIP4-F1
#
_entry.id   AF-E3KIP4-F1
#
_cell.length_a   1.000
_cell.length_b   1.000
_cell.length_c   1.000
_cell.angle_alpha   90.00
_cell.angle_beta   90.00
_cell.angle_gamma   90.00
#
_symmetry.space_group_name_H-M   'P 1'
#
loop_
_entity.id
_entity.type
_entity.pdbx_description
1 polymer ?
#
loop_
_entity_poly.entity_id
_entity_poly.type
_entity_poly.pdbx_seq_one_letter_code
_entity_poly.pdbx_strand_id
1 'polypeptide(L)'
;MAVLPSFRWRNRICILQLCLPLRAHHPPSLVGPDWYGRVGVHDLRYRLVVSNVIIPSASSATEDQVGAAYERAKVKIIDVCNQLESSHVPLPVQQDPFPSKKDRTPPVSNVGKQGYDSFVTSLKQNICKGDITQAVPSQRLKKETRLHLFNVYR
;
A
#
# COMPACT_ATOMS: atom_id res chain seq x y z
N MET A 1 0.62 20.57 -21.54
CA MET A 1 2.07 20.57 -21.85
C MET A 1 2.77 19.73 -20.80
N ALA A 2 3.38 18.61 -21.20
CA ALA A 2 4.18 17.78 -20.30
C ALA A 2 5.45 18.56 -19.91
N VAL A 3 5.75 18.59 -18.62
CA VAL A 3 7.02 19.14 -18.12
C VAL A 3 8.10 18.08 -18.38
N LEU A 4 9.20 18.51 -19.00
CA LEU A 4 10.35 17.65 -19.29
C LEU A 4 10.87 16.95 -18.01
N PRO A 5 11.41 15.72 -18.12
CA PRO A 5 11.94 14.99 -16.97
C PRO A 5 13.06 15.80 -16.30
N SER A 6 12.93 16.04 -14.99
CA SER A 6 13.92 16.76 -14.19
C SER A 6 14.73 15.76 -13.36
N PHE A 7 16.05 15.81 -13.47
CA PHE A 7 16.96 14.99 -12.67
C PHE A 7 17.31 15.71 -11.36
N ARG A 8 17.17 15.02 -10.23
CA ARG A 8 17.70 15.50 -8.95
C ARG A 8 18.49 14.39 -8.26
N TRP A 9 19.81 14.59 -8.20
CA TRP A 9 20.71 13.70 -7.49
C TRP A 9 20.72 14.03 -5.99
N ARG A 10 20.38 13.06 -5.14
CA ARG A 10 20.72 13.07 -3.71
C ARG A 10 21.24 11.69 -3.34
N ASN A 11 22.45 11.64 -2.77
CA ASN A 11 23.08 10.46 -2.16
C ASN A 11 22.92 9.14 -2.94
N ARG A 12 23.54 9.06 -4.11
CA ARG A 12 23.65 7.82 -4.94
C ARG A 12 22.33 7.17 -5.37
N ILE A 13 21.22 7.92 -5.37
CA ILE A 13 19.96 7.50 -5.97
C ILE A 13 19.61 8.49 -7.08
N CYS A 14 19.53 7.99 -8.32
CA CYS A 14 19.02 8.76 -9.45
C CYS A 14 17.50 8.61 -9.47
N ILE A 15 16.80 9.65 -9.05
CA ILE A 15 15.34 9.69 -9.05
C ILE A 15 14.90 10.21 -10.41
N LEU A 16 14.40 9.30 -11.26
CA LEU A 16 13.72 9.69 -12.50
C LEU A 16 12.28 10.05 -12.14
N GLN A 17 11.92 11.32 -12.36
CA GLN A 17 10.68 11.91 -11.89
C GLN A 17 9.91 12.49 -13.08
N LEU A 18 8.68 12.04 -13.28
CA LEU A 18 7.75 12.63 -14.25
C LEU A 18 6.53 13.16 -13.51
N CYS A 19 6.21 14.44 -13.74
CA CYS A 19 5.13 15.15 -13.06
C CYS A 19 4.02 15.46 -14.06
N LEU A 20 2.80 14.96 -13.81
CA LEU A 20 1.63 15.17 -14.67
C LEU A 20 0.56 15.99 -13.92
N PRO A 21 -0.06 17.02 -14.56
CA PRO A 21 -1.15 17.78 -13.96
C PRO A 21 -2.43 16.91 -13.84
N LEU A 22 -3.11 17.01 -12.69
CA LEU A 22 -4.33 16.25 -12.41
C LEU A 22 -5.50 16.66 -13.33
N ARG A 23 -6.07 15.68 -14.05
CA ARG A 23 -7.50 15.68 -14.39
C ARG A 23 -8.26 14.83 -13.36
N ALA A 24 -9.44 15.30 -12.98
CA ALA A 24 -10.26 14.72 -11.91
C ALA A 24 -10.73 13.30 -12.25
N HIS A 25 -9.97 12.28 -11.85
CA HIS A 25 -10.43 10.89 -11.87
C HIS A 25 -9.87 10.10 -10.67
N HIS A 26 -10.65 9.10 -10.26
CA HIS A 26 -10.49 8.26 -9.06
C HIS A 26 -9.09 7.63 -8.89
N PRO A 27 -8.67 7.31 -7.65
CA PRO A 27 -7.37 6.72 -7.37
C PRO A 27 -7.28 5.28 -7.91
N PRO A 28 -6.18 4.90 -8.59
CA PRO A 28 -5.97 3.54 -9.07
C PRO A 28 -5.38 2.61 -8.00
N SER A 29 -5.76 1.34 -8.06
CA SER A 29 -5.19 0.27 -7.24
C SER A 29 -3.93 -0.31 -7.90
N LEU A 30 -2.79 -0.26 -7.21
CA LEU A 30 -1.53 -0.87 -7.65
C LEU A 30 -1.46 -2.31 -7.08
N VAL A 31 -1.53 -3.34 -7.93
CA VAL A 31 -1.28 -4.73 -7.53
C VAL A 31 -0.36 -5.39 -8.57
N GLY A 32 0.88 -5.73 -8.19
CA GLY A 32 1.84 -6.44 -9.04
C GLY A 32 3.08 -6.91 -8.26
N PRO A 33 3.82 -7.93 -8.72
CA PRO A 33 4.79 -8.70 -7.92
C PRO A 33 6.15 -8.02 -7.64
N ASP A 34 6.38 -6.78 -8.08
CA ASP A 34 7.66 -6.07 -7.94
C ASP A 34 7.47 -4.79 -7.09
N TRP A 35 7.48 -4.96 -5.77
CA TRP A 35 7.05 -3.95 -4.78
C TRP A 35 8.14 -2.94 -4.38
N TYR A 36 9.42 -3.19 -4.65
CA TYR A 36 10.51 -2.32 -4.17
C TYR A 36 10.92 -1.19 -5.14
N GLY A 37 10.41 -1.20 -6.39
CA GLY A 37 10.87 -0.30 -7.46
C GLY A 37 9.86 0.71 -8.01
N ARG A 38 8.59 0.64 -7.58
CA ARG A 38 7.50 1.49 -8.09
C ARG A 38 6.83 2.22 -6.93
N VAL A 39 7.01 3.53 -6.87
CA VAL A 39 6.35 4.39 -5.87
C VAL A 39 5.56 5.46 -6.60
N GLY A 40 4.23 5.42 -6.45
CA GLY A 40 3.36 6.51 -6.87
C GLY A 40 3.13 7.45 -5.70
N VAL A 41 3.59 8.70 -5.81
CA VAL A 41 3.30 9.73 -4.80
C VAL A 41 2.10 10.53 -5.28
N HIS A 42 1.05 10.52 -4.46
CA HIS A 42 -0.18 11.26 -4.73
C HIS A 42 -0.23 12.46 -3.78
N ASP A 43 -0.05 13.65 -4.34
CA ASP A 43 -0.43 14.91 -3.72
C ASP A 43 -1.81 15.28 -4.30
N LEU A 44 -2.68 15.94 -3.52
CA LEU A 44 -3.98 16.43 -3.98
C LEU A 44 -3.87 17.41 -5.17
N ARG A 45 -2.66 17.87 -5.51
CA ARG A 45 -2.36 18.82 -6.59
C ARG A 45 -1.65 18.24 -7.81
N TYR A 46 -0.90 17.14 -7.66
CA TYR A 46 -0.15 16.53 -8.75
C TYR A 46 0.05 15.03 -8.54
N ARG A 47 0.17 14.30 -9.65
CA ARG A 47 0.57 12.89 -9.64
C ARG A 47 2.05 12.81 -9.99
N LEU A 48 2.83 12.22 -9.10
CA LEU A 48 4.25 12.03 -9.30
C LEU A 48 4.59 10.54 -9.40
N VAL A 49 5.16 10.16 -10.54
CA VAL A 49 5.63 8.79 -10.77
C VAL A 49 7.15 8.76 -10.66
N VAL A 50 7.64 7.90 -9.77
CA VAL A 50 9.06 7.68 -9.53
C VAL A 50 9.38 6.20 -9.69
N SER A 51 10.42 5.90 -10.46
CA SER A 51 11.03 4.57 -10.50
C SER A 51 12.48 4.62 -10.07
N ASN A 52 12.85 3.72 -9.15
CA ASN A 52 14.21 3.60 -8.66
C ASN A 52 15.09 2.87 -9.68
N VAL A 53 16.22 3.47 -10.04
CA VAL A 53 17.29 2.80 -10.80
C VAL A 53 18.17 2.05 -9.81
N ILE A 54 18.09 0.71 -9.82
CA ILE A 54 18.87 -0.14 -8.92
C ILE A 54 20.07 -0.70 -9.68
N ILE A 55 21.27 -0.39 -9.20
CA ILE A 55 22.55 -0.88 -9.72
C ILE A 55 23.24 -1.66 -8.59
N PRO A 56 23.62 -2.93 -8.79
CA PRO A 56 24.17 -3.78 -7.73
C PRO A 56 25.44 -3.23 -7.06
N SER A 57 26.29 -2.53 -7.81
CA SER A 57 27.50 -1.90 -7.30
C SER A 57 27.86 -0.69 -8.15
N ALA A 58 27.89 0.49 -7.53
CA ALA A 58 28.21 1.75 -8.22
C ALA A 58 29.69 1.84 -8.65
N SER A 59 30.59 1.10 -8.00
CA SER A 59 32.03 1.11 -8.28
C SER A 59 32.44 0.16 -9.42
N SER A 60 31.54 -0.72 -9.86
CA SER A 60 31.84 -1.73 -10.88
C SER A 60 30.80 -1.80 -12.00
N ALA A 61 29.87 -0.84 -12.04
CA ALA A 61 28.84 -0.80 -13.07
C ALA A 61 29.41 -0.29 -14.39
N THR A 62 29.15 -1.03 -15.48
CA THR A 62 29.48 -0.57 -16.82
C THR A 62 28.45 0.41 -17.34
N GLU A 63 28.83 1.24 -18.31
CA GLU A 63 27.92 2.18 -18.97
C GLU A 63 26.67 1.49 -19.52
N ASP A 64 26.83 0.33 -20.16
CA ASP A 64 25.73 -0.48 -20.67
C ASP A 64 24.77 -0.94 -19.56
N GLN A 65 25.30 -1.31 -18.39
CA GLN A 65 24.48 -1.72 -17.25
C GLN A 65 23.67 -0.56 -16.67
N VAL A 66 24.27 0.63 -16.61
CA VAL A 66 23.58 1.86 -16.20
C VAL A 66 22.52 2.24 -17.22
N GLY A 67 22.85 2.23 -18.52
CA GLY A 67 21.93 2.51 -19.61
C GLY A 67 20.73 1.56 -19.60
N ALA A 68 20.98 0.26 -19.47
CA ALA A 68 19.92 -0.74 -19.39
C ALA A 68 19.04 -0.57 -18.14
N ALA A 69 19.62 -0.21 -16.99
CA ALA A 69 18.85 0.03 -15.76
C ALA A 69 17.97 1.29 -15.87
N TYR A 70 18.48 2.33 -16.53
CA TYR A 70 17.74 3.54 -16.82
C TYR A 70 16.57 3.28 -17.77
N GLU A 71 16.79 2.57 -18.88
CA GLU A 71 15.71 2.25 -19.83
C GLU A 71 14.62 1.39 -19.17
N ARG A 72 14.98 0.43 -18.31
CA ARG A 72 13.98 -0.32 -17.51
C ARG A 72 13.16 0.59 -16.61
N ALA A 73 13.78 1.55 -15.93
CA ALA A 73 13.08 2.49 -15.06
C ALA A 73 12.14 3.42 -15.85
N LYS A 74 12.60 3.89 -17.01
CA LYS A 74 11.82 4.71 -17.93
C LYS A 74 10.57 3.97 -18.44
N VAL A 75 10.71 2.72 -18.88
CA VAL A 75 9.58 1.87 -19.27
C VAL A 75 8.59 1.72 -18.12
N LYS A 76 9.07 1.43 -16.90
CA LYS A 76 8.18 1.34 -15.71
C LYS A 76 7.41 2.62 -15.45
N ILE A 77 8.03 3.80 -15.61
CA ILE A 77 7.35 5.09 -15.45
C ILE A 77 6.27 5.26 -16.51
N ILE A 78 6.60 5.01 -17.78
CA ILE A 78 5.66 5.15 -18.91
C ILE A 78 4.46 4.22 -18.72
N ASP A 79 4.69 2.96 -18.35
CA ASP A 79 3.62 1.98 -18.11
C ASP A 79 2.68 2.44 -17.00
N VAL A 80 3.24 2.92 -15.88
CA VAL A 80 2.43 3.45 -14.77
C VAL A 80 1.66 4.69 -15.23
N CYS A 81 2.30 5.64 -15.93
CA CYS A 81 1.62 6.82 -16.47
C CYS A 81 0.44 6.45 -17.37
N ASN A 82 0.65 5.54 -18.33
CA ASN A 82 -0.40 5.04 -19.21
C ASN A 82 -1.55 4.41 -18.41
N GLN A 83 -1.24 3.62 -17.38
CA GLN A 83 -2.25 3.03 -16.50
C GLN A 83 -3.01 4.09 -15.68
N LEU A 84 -2.32 5.12 -15.18
CA LEU A 84 -2.91 6.23 -14.43
C LEU A 84 -3.82 7.12 -15.29
N GLU A 85 -3.52 7.22 -16.59
CA GLU A 85 -4.29 7.99 -17.59
C GLU A 85 -5.42 7.19 -18.24
N SER A 86 -5.48 5.87 -18.02
CA SER A 86 -6.56 5.02 -18.51
C SER A 86 -7.93 5.55 -18.05
N SER A 87 -8.86 5.70 -18.99
CA SER A 87 -10.24 6.10 -18.72
C SER A 87 -11.05 5.03 -17.99
N HIS A 88 -10.60 3.77 -18.08
CA HIS A 88 -11.23 2.63 -17.44
C HIS A 88 -10.26 1.95 -16.47
N VAL A 89 -10.69 1.84 -15.22
CA VAL A 89 -10.02 1.04 -14.19
C VAL A 89 -11.04 0.03 -13.69
N PRO A 90 -10.99 -1.23 -14.17
CA PRO A 90 -11.95 -2.23 -13.75
C PRO A 90 -11.79 -2.49 -12.25
N LEU A 91 -12.91 -2.49 -11.54
CA LEU A 91 -12.90 -2.95 -10.15
C LEU A 91 -12.69 -4.47 -10.13
N PRO A 92 -11.97 -5.00 -9.12
CA PRO A 92 -11.83 -6.43 -8.98
C PRO A 92 -13.21 -7.08 -8.88
N VAL A 93 -13.41 -8.11 -9.70
CA VAL A 93 -14.67 -8.85 -9.74
C VAL A 93 -14.82 -9.62 -8.43
N GLN A 94 -15.92 -9.36 -7.74
CA GLN A 94 -16.33 -10.16 -6.60
C GLN A 94 -16.94 -11.46 -7.13
N GLN A 95 -16.21 -12.57 -6.99
CA GLN A 95 -16.64 -13.88 -7.53
C GLN A 95 -17.91 -14.39 -6.85
N ASP A 96 -18.01 -14.21 -5.53
CA ASP A 96 -19.15 -14.67 -4.73
C ASP A 96 -20.04 -13.51 -4.31
N PRO A 97 -21.39 -13.65 -4.38
CA PRO A 97 -22.28 -12.60 -3.91
C PRO A 97 -22.02 -12.26 -2.44
N PHE A 98 -22.25 -10.99 -2.08
CA PHE A 98 -22.13 -10.57 -0.70
C PHE A 98 -23.08 -11.40 0.17
N PRO A 99 -22.58 -12.04 1.24
CA PRO A 99 -23.45 -12.85 2.09
C PRO A 99 -24.50 -11.97 2.73
N SER A 100 -25.76 -12.43 2.71
CA SER A 100 -26.86 -11.75 3.37
C SER A 100 -26.60 -11.70 4.88
N LYS A 101 -27.28 -10.80 5.60
CA LYS A 101 -27.08 -10.69 7.06
C LYS A 101 -27.37 -12.02 7.80
N LYS A 102 -28.28 -12.84 7.26
CA LYS A 102 -28.68 -14.13 7.84
C LYS A 102 -27.63 -15.23 7.61
N ASP A 103 -26.88 -15.13 6.51
CA ASP A 103 -25.87 -16.15 6.12
C ASP A 103 -24.48 -15.84 6.71
N ARG A 104 -24.33 -14.70 7.38
CA ARG A 104 -23.06 -14.30 8.00
C ARG A 104 -22.85 -15.03 9.31
N THR A 105 -21.76 -15.78 9.40
CA THR A 105 -21.27 -16.30 10.68
C THR A 105 -20.71 -15.16 11.55
N PRO A 106 -20.91 -15.23 12.87
CA PRO A 106 -20.30 -14.28 13.80
C PRO A 106 -18.77 -14.49 13.85
N PRO A 107 -17.99 -13.41 14.08
CA PRO A 107 -16.55 -13.54 14.29
C PRO A 107 -16.25 -14.34 15.56
N VAL A 108 -15.17 -15.12 15.53
CA VAL A 108 -14.72 -15.95 16.66
C VAL A 108 -13.58 -15.26 17.38
N SER A 109 -13.71 -15.06 18.69
CA SER A 109 -12.66 -14.52 19.55
C SER A 109 -11.70 -15.63 20.01
N ASN A 110 -10.41 -15.33 20.06
CA ASN A 110 -9.40 -16.24 20.60
C ASN A 110 -9.49 -16.42 22.13
N VAL A 111 -10.16 -15.51 22.84
CA VAL A 111 -10.27 -15.53 24.32
C VAL A 111 -11.72 -15.53 24.82
N GLY A 112 -12.67 -15.23 23.94
CA GLY A 112 -14.09 -15.09 24.31
C GLY A 112 -14.35 -13.92 25.26
N LYS A 113 -15.63 -13.74 25.63
CA LYS A 113 -16.04 -12.67 26.54
C LYS A 113 -15.40 -12.81 27.92
N GLN A 114 -15.48 -14.00 28.51
CA GLN A 114 -14.95 -14.27 29.84
C GLN A 114 -13.43 -14.03 29.92
N GLY A 115 -12.67 -14.46 28.92
CA GLY A 115 -11.23 -14.22 28.89
C GLY A 115 -10.89 -12.73 28.79
N TYR A 116 -11.62 -11.98 27.97
CA TYR A 116 -11.43 -10.54 27.85
C TYR A 116 -11.80 -9.80 29.14
N ASP A 117 -12.91 -10.17 29.79
CA ASP A 117 -13.33 -9.61 31.08
C ASP A 117 -12.29 -9.86 32.18
N SER A 118 -11.66 -11.03 32.18
CA SER A 118 -10.55 -11.35 33.09
C SER A 118 -9.34 -10.45 32.86
N PHE A 119 -8.93 -10.20 31.61
CA PHE A 119 -7.85 -9.24 31.30
C PHE A 119 -8.17 -7.85 31.86
N VAL A 120 -9.37 -7.34 31.61
CA VAL A 120 -9.79 -6.03 32.09
C VAL A 120 -9.79 -5.96 33.61
N THR A 121 -10.30 -6.99 34.28
CA THR A 121 -10.37 -7.07 35.75
C THR A 121 -8.98 -7.04 36.37
N SER A 122 -8.06 -7.86 35.87
CA SER A 122 -6.68 -7.89 36.37
C SER A 122 -5.94 -6.58 36.12
N LEU A 123 -6.11 -5.96 34.95
CA LEU A 123 -5.50 -4.66 34.65
C LEU A 123 -6.03 -3.55 35.55
N LYS A 124 -7.34 -3.52 35.83
CA LYS A 124 -7.93 -2.54 36.75
C LYS A 124 -7.37 -2.67 38.16
N GLN A 125 -7.17 -3.89 38.64
CA GLN A 125 -6.56 -4.11 39.96
C GLN A 125 -5.15 -3.54 40.03
N ASN A 126 -4.33 -3.78 39.01
CA ASN A 126 -2.97 -3.23 38.93
C ASN A 126 -2.99 -1.69 38.83
N ILE A 127 -3.99 -1.11 38.17
CA ILE A 127 -4.18 0.35 38.16
C ILE A 127 -4.51 0.89 39.55
N CYS A 128 -5.47 0.28 40.25
CA CYS A 128 -5.87 0.73 41.59
C CYS A 128 -4.75 0.61 42.62
N LYS A 129 -3.85 -0.36 42.47
CA LYS A 129 -2.66 -0.51 43.32
C LYS A 129 -1.54 0.49 43.01
N GLY A 130 -1.62 1.17 41.87
CA GLY A 130 -0.57 2.07 41.38
C GLY A 130 0.57 1.35 40.65
N ASP A 131 0.42 0.06 40.32
CA ASP A 131 1.46 -0.72 39.61
C ASP A 131 1.61 -0.25 38.15
N ILE A 132 0.50 0.17 37.54
CA ILE A 132 0.45 0.73 36.19
C ILE A 132 -0.55 1.89 36.16
N THR A 133 -0.31 2.90 35.33
CA THR A 133 -1.29 3.99 35.14
C THR A 133 -2.34 3.62 34.09
N GLN A 134 -1.94 2.89 33.04
CA GLN A 134 -2.82 2.48 31.95
C GLN A 134 -2.30 1.19 31.30
N ALA A 135 -3.23 0.37 30.81
CA ALA A 135 -2.94 -0.70 29.87
C ALA A 135 -4.05 -0.81 28.82
N VAL A 136 -3.69 -1.34 27.65
CA VAL A 136 -4.61 -1.54 26.52
C VAL A 136 -4.67 -3.04 26.21
N PRO A 137 -5.64 -3.78 26.79
CA PRO A 137 -5.83 -5.18 26.45
C PRO A 137 -6.28 -5.29 24.99
N SER A 138 -5.93 -6.40 24.35
CA SER A 138 -6.36 -6.69 22.98
C SER A 138 -6.81 -8.15 22.86
N GLN A 139 -7.64 -8.41 21.84
CA GLN A 139 -8.05 -9.76 21.44
C GLN A 139 -8.01 -9.88 19.92
N ARG A 140 -7.90 -11.11 19.44
CA ARG A 140 -7.94 -11.42 18.00
C ARG A 140 -9.31 -11.98 17.65
N LEU A 141 -9.96 -11.34 16.69
CA LEU A 141 -11.18 -11.85 16.06
C LEU A 141 -10.82 -12.48 14.73
N LYS A 142 -11.25 -13.72 14.52
CA LYS A 142 -11.17 -14.41 13.23
C LYS A 142 -12.56 -14.43 12.59
N LYS A 143 -12.63 -14.07 11.32
CA LYS A 143 -13.83 -14.24 10.50
C LYS A 143 -13.43 -14.77 9.13
N GLU A 144 -14.03 -15.89 8.74
CA GLU A 144 -13.88 -16.40 7.38
C GLU A 144 -14.65 -15.50 6.41
N THR A 145 -14.03 -15.22 5.27
CA THR A 145 -14.58 -14.31 4.27
C THR A 145 -14.25 -14.81 2.88
N ARG A 146 -15.25 -14.73 2.00
CA ARG A 146 -15.11 -14.93 0.54
C ARG A 146 -15.10 -13.60 -0.21
N LEU A 147 -15.08 -12.49 0.54
CA LEU A 147 -14.98 -11.15 -0.04
C LEU A 147 -13.59 -10.94 -0.60
N HIS A 148 -13.53 -10.36 -1.79
CA HIS A 148 -12.29 -9.84 -2.35
C HIS A 148 -11.73 -8.75 -1.42
N LEU A 149 -10.46 -8.83 -1.05
CA LEU A 149 -9.86 -7.96 -0.02
C LEU A 149 -9.94 -6.47 -0.36
N PHE A 150 -9.86 -6.13 -1.65
CA PHE A 150 -10.09 -4.74 -2.10
C PHE A 150 -11.48 -4.20 -1.73
N ASN A 151 -12.51 -5.05 -1.73
CA ASN A 151 -13.87 -4.65 -1.34
C ASN A 151 -14.06 -4.59 0.18
N VAL A 152 -13.13 -5.13 0.97
CA VAL A 152 -13.11 -4.93 2.43
C VAL A 152 -12.53 -3.56 2.79
N TYR A 153 -11.59 -3.07 1.96
CA TYR A 153 -10.96 -1.76 2.13
C TYR A 153 -11.86 -0.59 1.70
N ARG A 154 -12.59 -0.77 0.59
CA ARG A 154 -13.57 0.21 0.09
C ARG A 154 -14.72 0.42 1.06
#